data_AF-A0A2E9URP5-F1
#
_entry.id   AF-A0A2E9URP5-F1
#
_cell.length_a   1.000
_cell.length_b   1.000
_cell.length_c   1.000
_cell.angle_alpha   90.00
_cell.angle_beta   90.00
_cell.angle_gamma   90.00
#
_symmetry.space_group_name_H-M   'P 1'
#
loop_
_entity.id
_entity.type
_entity.pdbx_description
1 polymer ?
#
loop_
_entity_poly.entity_id
_entity_poly.type
_entity_poly.pdbx_seq_one_letter_code
_entity_poly.pdbx_strand_id
1 'polypeptide(L)' 'MLKDEADMENSEYVEQALDLIDTHLGSVQSREILSSTEVSDLLLDIRLLLMQFESIEAPAAANS' A
#
# COMPACT_ATOMS: atom_id res chain seq x y z
N MET A 1 -13.92 -9.90 -20.38
CA MET A 1 -12.51 -9.94 -20.81
C MET A 1 -11.74 -8.74 -20.31
N LEU A 2 -12.02 -7.48 -20.70
CA LEU A 2 -11.28 -6.32 -20.13
C LEU A 2 -11.52 -6.07 -18.63
N LYS A 3 -12.73 -6.38 -18.13
CA LYS A 3 -13.07 -6.19 -16.72
C LYS A 3 -12.39 -7.18 -15.79
N ASP A 4 -12.26 -8.43 -16.24
CA ASP A 4 -11.66 -9.52 -15.47
C ASP A 4 -10.14 -9.32 -15.29
N GLU A 5 -9.50 -8.62 -16.24
CA GLU A 5 -8.07 -8.31 -16.23
C GLU A 5 -7.74 -7.14 -15.29
N ALA A 6 -8.57 -6.08 -15.31
CA ALA A 6 -8.45 -4.96 -14.36
C ALA A 6 -8.78 -5.36 -12.91
N ASP A 7 -9.76 -6.23 -12.70
CA ASP A 7 -10.10 -6.76 -11.37
C ASP A 7 -8.96 -7.65 -10.81
N MET A 8 -8.25 -8.37 -11.68
CA MET A 8 -7.07 -9.18 -11.32
C MET A 8 -5.85 -8.32 -10.99
N GLU A 9 -5.58 -7.28 -11.79
CA GLU A 9 -4.50 -6.32 -11.54
C GLU A 9 -4.71 -5.55 -10.22
N ASN A 10 -5.95 -5.12 -9.95
CA ASN A 10 -6.30 -4.49 -8.67
C ASN A 10 -6.11 -5.44 -7.48
N SER A 11 -6.40 -6.73 -7.66
CA SER A 11 -6.15 -7.75 -6.63
C SER A 11 -4.65 -7.90 -6.33
N GLU A 12 -3.79 -7.85 -7.35
CA GLU A 12 -2.33 -7.93 -7.20
C GLU A 12 -1.77 -6.70 -6.46
N TYR A 13 -2.29 -5.50 -6.72
CA TYR A 13 -1.89 -4.29 -5.98
C TYR A 13 -2.33 -4.33 -4.52
N VAL A 14 -3.53 -4.85 -4.25
CA VAL A 14 -4.03 -5.03 -2.88
C VAL A 14 -3.16 -6.05 -2.12
N GLU A 15 -2.77 -7.15 -2.75
CA GLU A 15 -1.89 -8.15 -2.13
C GLU A 15 -0.50 -7.57 -1.81
N GLN A 16 0.08 -6.80 -2.73
CA GLN A 16 1.36 -6.10 -2.50
C GLN A 16 1.28 -5.07 -1.38
N ALA A 17 0.17 -4.33 -1.30
CA ALA A 17 -0.10 -3.39 -0.21
C ALA A 17 -0.19 -4.11 1.15
N LEU A 18 -0.85 -5.27 1.20
CA LEU A 18 -1.00 -6.07 2.41
C LEU A 18 0.35 -6.66 2.87
N ASP A 19 1.14 -7.24 1.96
CA ASP A 19 2.47 -7.77 2.27
C ASP A 19 3.41 -6.70 2.86
N LEU A 20 3.33 -5.49 2.32
CA LEU A 20 4.10 -4.34 2.80
C LEU A 20 3.66 -3.93 4.22
N ILE A 21 2.35 -3.84 4.46
CA ILE A 21 1.78 -3.58 5.78
C ILE A 21 2.22 -4.66 6.78
N ASP A 22 2.11 -5.93 6.42
CA ASP A 22 2.47 -7.06 7.29
C ASP A 22 3.96 -7.09 7.61
N THR A 23 4.82 -6.72 6.66
CA THR A 23 6.27 -6.56 6.90
C THR A 23 6.55 -5.47 7.94
N HIS A 24 5.92 -4.31 7.79
CA HIS A 24 6.09 -3.18 8.70
C HIS A 24 5.51 -3.46 10.09
N LEU A 25 4.32 -4.05 10.16
CA LEU A 25 3.70 -4.46 11.42
C LEU A 25 4.46 -5.59 12.10
N GLY A 26 4.96 -6.58 11.36
CA GLY A 26 5.79 -7.66 11.87
C GLY A 26 7.08 -7.16 12.53
N SER A 27 7.67 -6.08 11.98
CA SER A 27 8.88 -5.46 12.55
C SER A 27 8.67 -4.85 13.94
N VAL A 28 7.44 -4.46 14.27
CA VAL A 28 7.06 -3.87 15.55
C VAL A 28 6.29 -4.82 16.47
N GLN A 29 5.82 -5.96 15.94
CA GLN A 29 5.02 -6.94 16.67
C GLN A 29 5.73 -7.55 17.89
N SER A 30 7.06 -7.69 17.84
CA SER A 30 7.85 -8.21 18.96
C SER A 30 8.18 -7.15 20.02
N ARG A 31 7.77 -5.89 19.83
CA ARG A 31 8.04 -4.80 20.75
C ARG A 31 6.87 -4.63 21.72
N GLU A 32 7.18 -4.63 23.02
CA GLU A 32 6.19 -4.57 24.09
C GLU A 32 5.57 -3.16 24.25
N ILE A 33 6.30 -2.11 23.86
CA ILE A 33 5.87 -0.71 23.93
C ILE A 33 6.31 0.01 22.65
N LEU A 34 5.38 0.70 22.01
CA LEU A 34 5.63 1.62 20.90
C LEU A 34 5.23 3.03 21.33
N SER A 35 6.06 4.01 21.02
CA SER A 35 5.68 5.41 21.23
C SER A 35 4.64 5.85 20.20
N SER A 36 3.81 6.83 20.56
CA SER A 36 2.84 7.42 19.62
C SER A 36 3.51 8.02 18.39
N THR A 37 4.75 8.51 18.53
CA THR A 37 5.57 9.01 17.42
C THR A 37 5.96 7.88 16.47
N GLU A 38 6.49 6.76 16.98
CA GLU A 38 6.85 5.60 16.15
C GLU A 38 5.63 5.03 15.40
N VAL A 39 4.47 4.98 16.05
CA VAL A 39 3.22 4.57 15.38
C VAL A 39 2.82 5.54 14.28
N SER A 40 2.96 6.85 14.52
CA SER A 40 2.63 7.88 13.53
C SER A 40 3.58 7.84 12.33
N ASP A 41 4.87 7.62 12.56
CA ASP A 41 5.88 7.49 11.52
C ASP A 41 5.62 6.23 10.68
N LEU A 42 5.34 5.09 11.32
CA LEU A 42 4.99 3.85 10.62
C LEU A 42 3.76 4.00 9.73
N LEU A 43 2.71 4.66 10.23
CA LEU A 43 1.51 4.93 9.44
C LEU A 43 1.78 5.89 8.28
N LEU A 44 2.69 6.85 8.46
CA LEU A 44 3.10 7.76 7.39
C LEU A 44 3.90 7.03 6.31
N ASP A 45 4.82 6.15 6.67
CA ASP A 45 5.60 5.33 5.74
C ASP A 45 4.69 4.42 4.91
N ILE A 46 3.75 3.71 5.58
CA ILE A 46 2.74 2.90 4.90
C ILE A 46 1.93 3.77 3.93
N ARG A 47 1.48 4.96 4.34
CA ARG A 47 0.73 5.87 3.47
C ARG A 47 1.54 6.30 2.25
N LEU A 48 2.80 6.69 2.43
CA LEU A 48 3.67 7.12 1.33
C LEU A 48 3.96 5.98 0.35
N LEU A 49 4.06 4.74 0.84
CA LEU A 49 4.24 3.56 0.00
C LEU A 49 2.97 3.23 -0.79
N LEU A 50 1.80 3.27 -0.15
CA LEU A 50 0.50 3.08 -0.83
C LEU A 50 0.24 4.14 -1.91
N MET A 51 0.62 5.40 -1.68
CA MET A 51 0.49 6.46 -2.68
C MET A 51 1.38 6.23 -3.92
N GLN A 52 2.48 5.47 -3.79
CA GLN A 52 3.30 5.09 -4.95
C GLN A 52 2.57 4.08 -5.83
N PHE A 53 1.78 3.17 -5.25
CA PHE A 53 0.93 2.25 -6.00
C PHE A 53 -0.24 2.97 -6.68
N GLU A 54 -0.87 3.94 -6.02
CA GLU A 54 -1.93 4.77 -6.61
C GLU A 54 -1.42 5.58 -7.83
N SER A 55 -0.16 6.01 -7.80
CA SER A 55 0.47 6.75 -8.91
C SER A 55 0.75 5.89 -10.15
N ILE A 56 0.67 4.56 -10.05
CA ILE A 56 0.82 3.63 -11.18
C ILE A 56 -0.46 3.62 -12.05
N GLU A 57 -1.62 4.05 -11.50
CA GLU A 57 -2.91 4.07 -12.20
C GLU A 57 -3.17 5.31 -13.08
N ALA A 58 -2.23 6.28 -13.14
CA ALA A 58 -2.36 7.45 -14.02
C ALA A 58 -1.23 7.47 -15.07
N PRO A 59 -1.50 7.06 -16.33
CA PRO A 59 -2.02 8.03 -17.30
C PRO A 59 -2.90 7.41 -18.40
N ALA A 60 -4.23 7.63 -18.35
CA ALA A 60 -5.08 7.41 -19.53
C ALA A 60 -6.37 8.26 -19.53
N ALA A 61 -6.28 9.56 -19.20
CA ALA A 61 -7.37 10.50 -19.44
C ALA A 61 -6.85 11.89 -19.81
N ALA A 62 -5.96 11.96 -20.80
CA ALA A 62 -5.59 13.19 -21.48
C ALA A 62 -5.48 12.94 -22.99
N ASN A 63 -6.58 12.49 -23.60
CA ASN A 63 -6.78 12.54 -25.03
C ASN A 63 -8.29 12.58 -25.31
N SER A 64 -8.85 13.80 -25.33
CA SER A 64 -9.88 14.30 -26.27
C SER A 64 -10.26 15.72 -25.89
#